data_AF-A0A395H1E0-F1
#
_entry.id   AF-A0A395H1E0-F1
#
_cell.length_a   1.000
_cell.length_b   1.000
_cell.length_c   1.000
_cell.angle_alpha   90.00
_cell.angle_beta   90.00
_cell.angle_gamma   90.00
#
_symmetry.space_group_name_H-M   'P 1'
#
loop_
_entity.id
_entity.type
_entity.pdbx_description
1 polymer ?
#
loop_
_entity_poly.entity_id
_entity_poly.type
_entity_poly.pdbx_seq_one_letter_code
_entity_poly.pdbx_strand_id
1 'polypeptide(L)'
;MALYDSYKTAEAVAEGFRYFREPLQEYNTEITRLVAQLYSISVSLKGLEDLTRHRAYHHNLPAIQPDLELLRASLKYTLEDVLDFFDDLENRRGDSSGVYKQIWVELCSHFVAESQESLSTRLAKYNSFLGDLNRIMKGEYPDTRLMSSLRSNIKGLLVHQDSRLAPRLGSLSLSSPSSSSSSSSSNADPGSPASDRRPRSRRSYERARPAHSSPQSPISTSSGTFSDIPPSVPDAPDSPTTSTTATSQSVDSTSASDHWARRVFLDEHPKTAIPFVGESSKCLGELREGVNVKAWLHSQGFEELFELAFNGDETDLRVSFYLRDDDNRVRIVCKSRRSRSSDYFCLPLNLLEIVRVGSCLQICRRRRGGSELVLWANLKFGTIEHMVIFFCTFLALRSQDSGRPVERIRDYELDEEEELFGGQIVDDDFLHALRVYRDNVSGAVRLQASVHKGEMKRMPVWTAFITRSIKSRGWIRRLNPKTVVLRDLHRVIFTFPNYNPPMTPKGEHILMFKNRSDAQGFMDTIAELS
;
A
#
# COMPACT_ATOMS: atom_id res chain seq x y z
N MET A 1 -11.42 32.65 5.24
CA MET A 1 -10.49 32.84 4.10
C MET A 1 -11.34 33.10 2.87
N ALA A 2 -10.95 33.96 1.92
CA ALA A 2 -11.60 34.19 0.62
C ALA A 2 -10.96 33.32 -0.48
N LEU A 3 -11.58 33.16 -1.66
CA LEU A 3 -10.95 32.43 -2.78
C LEU A 3 -9.63 33.09 -3.18
N TYR A 4 -9.62 34.43 -3.12
CA TYR A 4 -8.45 35.28 -3.32
C TYR A 4 -7.26 34.84 -2.47
N ASP A 5 -7.48 34.72 -1.16
CA ASP A 5 -6.43 34.33 -0.23
C ASP A 5 -5.90 32.92 -0.57
N SER A 6 -6.79 31.97 -0.87
CA SER A 6 -6.42 30.58 -1.16
C SER A 6 -5.50 30.45 -2.38
N TYR A 7 -5.81 31.15 -3.48
CA TYR A 7 -4.95 31.07 -4.68
C TYR A 7 -3.63 31.83 -4.48
N LYS A 8 -3.64 32.94 -3.74
CA LYS A 8 -2.42 33.68 -3.41
C LYS A 8 -1.48 32.89 -2.51
N THR A 9 -2.01 32.18 -1.52
CA THR A 9 -1.21 31.28 -0.69
C THR A 9 -0.63 30.15 -1.54
N ALA A 10 -1.38 29.58 -2.48
CA ALA A 10 -0.87 28.55 -3.40
C ALA A 10 0.29 29.07 -4.28
N GLU A 11 0.20 30.30 -4.80
CA GLU A 11 1.29 30.97 -5.54
C GLU A 11 2.53 31.16 -4.65
N ALA A 12 2.35 31.63 -3.41
CA ALA A 12 3.44 31.83 -2.47
C ALA A 12 4.17 30.50 -2.14
N VAL A 13 3.41 29.44 -1.89
CA VAL A 13 3.98 28.10 -1.64
C VAL A 13 4.71 27.58 -2.88
N ALA A 14 4.19 27.82 -4.08
CA ALA A 14 4.85 27.44 -5.33
C ALA A 14 6.21 28.14 -5.50
N GLU A 15 6.28 29.44 -5.19
CA GLU A 15 7.55 30.19 -5.22
C GLU A 15 8.51 29.70 -4.12
N GLY A 16 8.01 29.39 -2.92
CA GLY A 16 8.81 28.80 -1.83
C GLY A 16 9.54 27.51 -2.24
N PHE A 17 8.84 26.59 -2.93
CA PHE A 17 9.46 25.36 -3.42
C PHE A 17 10.58 25.59 -4.44
N ARG A 18 10.63 26.74 -5.12
CA ARG A 18 11.72 27.01 -6.08
C ARG A 18 13.06 27.17 -5.39
N TYR A 19 13.09 27.62 -4.14
CA TYR A 19 14.32 27.72 -3.35
C TYR A 19 14.92 26.34 -3.02
N PHE A 20 14.11 25.27 -2.98
CA PHE A 20 14.59 23.90 -2.78
C PHE A 20 15.27 23.33 -4.03
N ARG A 21 15.03 23.88 -5.22
CA ARG A 21 15.44 23.29 -6.50
C ARG A 21 16.96 23.26 -6.69
N GLU A 22 17.65 24.34 -6.35
CA GLU A 22 19.11 24.42 -6.51
C GLU A 22 19.86 23.55 -5.49
N PRO A 23 19.55 23.59 -4.18
CA PRO A 23 20.21 22.74 -3.19
C PRO A 23 19.88 21.24 -3.31
N LEU A 24 18.73 20.89 -3.89
CA LEU A 24 18.22 19.52 -3.94
C LEU A 24 18.05 19.00 -5.38
N GLN A 25 19.14 18.96 -6.13
CA GLN A 25 19.09 18.57 -7.55
C GLN A 25 18.53 17.16 -7.79
N GLU A 26 18.73 16.25 -6.84
CA GLU A 26 18.21 14.88 -6.88
C GLU A 26 16.66 14.80 -6.85
N TYR A 27 15.99 15.81 -6.28
CA TYR A 27 14.53 15.91 -6.19
C TYR A 27 13.92 16.90 -7.20
N ASN A 28 14.72 17.43 -8.15
CA ASN A 28 14.30 18.47 -9.10
C ASN A 28 12.99 18.16 -9.85
N THR A 29 12.81 16.92 -10.28
CA THR A 29 11.61 16.52 -11.03
C THR A 29 10.36 16.54 -10.17
N GLU A 30 10.47 16.13 -8.91
CA GLU A 30 9.38 16.14 -7.94
C GLU A 30 9.03 17.57 -7.51
N ILE A 31 10.04 18.38 -7.16
CA ILE A 31 9.87 19.80 -6.82
C ILE A 31 9.18 20.54 -7.99
N THR A 32 9.64 20.33 -9.22
CA THR A 32 9.03 20.96 -10.41
C THR A 32 7.56 20.53 -10.59
N ARG A 33 7.23 19.28 -10.28
CA ARG A 33 5.85 18.77 -10.32
C ARG A 33 4.98 19.46 -9.27
N LEU A 34 5.46 19.59 -8.02
CA LEU A 34 4.74 20.29 -6.95
C LEU A 34 4.45 21.74 -7.34
N VAL A 35 5.47 22.46 -7.84
CA VAL A 35 5.32 23.84 -8.32
C VAL A 35 4.25 23.93 -9.41
N ALA A 36 4.28 23.04 -10.41
CA ALA A 36 3.27 23.01 -11.47
C ALA A 36 1.86 22.72 -10.94
N GLN A 37 1.71 21.78 -9.99
CA GLN A 37 0.44 21.46 -9.37
C GLN A 37 -0.15 22.62 -8.57
N LEU A 38 0.68 23.36 -7.82
CA LEU A 38 0.26 24.54 -7.05
C LEU A 38 -0.19 25.68 -7.95
N TYR A 39 0.53 25.94 -9.05
CA TYR A 39 0.10 26.92 -10.04
C TYR A 39 -1.20 26.51 -10.74
N SER A 40 -1.39 25.22 -11.02
CA SER A 40 -2.65 24.70 -11.56
C SER A 40 -3.82 24.91 -10.58
N ILE A 41 -3.60 24.71 -9.27
CA ILE A 41 -4.59 25.00 -8.22
C ILE A 41 -4.91 26.50 -8.21
N SER A 42 -3.89 27.36 -8.24
CA SER A 42 -4.07 28.82 -8.27
C SER A 42 -4.94 29.25 -9.46
N VAL A 43 -4.60 28.79 -10.66
CA VAL A 43 -5.36 29.10 -11.89
C VAL A 43 -6.80 28.62 -11.78
N SER A 44 -7.03 27.42 -11.25
CA SER A 44 -8.38 26.84 -11.10
C SER A 44 -9.23 27.60 -10.07
N LEU A 45 -8.63 28.03 -8.96
CA LEU A 45 -9.29 28.85 -7.94
C LEU A 45 -9.62 30.26 -8.46
N LYS A 46 -8.70 30.88 -9.21
CA LYS A 46 -8.94 32.16 -9.87
C LYS A 46 -10.05 32.06 -10.90
N GLY A 47 -10.06 30.98 -11.69
CA GLY A 47 -11.14 30.68 -12.63
C GLY A 47 -12.51 30.56 -11.94
N LEU A 48 -12.58 29.88 -10.80
CA LEU A 48 -13.80 29.83 -9.98
C LEU A 48 -14.19 31.21 -9.46
N GLU A 49 -13.24 32.00 -8.96
CA GLU A 49 -13.51 33.36 -8.50
C GLU A 49 -14.12 34.22 -9.62
N ASP A 50 -13.55 34.18 -10.82
CA ASP A 50 -14.07 34.91 -11.97
C ASP A 50 -15.49 34.42 -12.35
N LEU A 51 -15.72 33.11 -12.34
CA LEU A 51 -17.04 32.52 -12.59
C LEU A 51 -18.09 32.92 -11.53
N THR A 52 -17.70 33.02 -10.25
CA THR A 52 -18.61 33.47 -9.19
C THR A 52 -19.05 34.93 -9.35
N ARG A 53 -18.23 35.76 -9.98
CA ARG A 53 -18.53 37.17 -10.28
C ARG A 53 -19.40 37.33 -11.53
N HIS A 54 -19.42 36.34 -12.42
CA HIS A 54 -20.22 36.37 -13.64
C HIS A 54 -21.70 35.99 -13.37
N ARG A 55 -22.62 36.92 -13.64
CA ARG A 55 -24.07 36.71 -13.47
C ARG A 55 -24.62 35.46 -14.18
N ALA A 56 -24.03 35.09 -15.32
CA ALA A 56 -24.47 33.95 -16.10
C ALA A 56 -24.30 32.61 -15.36
N TYR A 57 -23.29 32.48 -14.50
CA TYR A 57 -22.97 31.23 -13.78
C TYR A 57 -23.35 31.25 -12.31
N HIS A 58 -23.79 32.41 -11.80
CA HIS A 58 -24.14 32.60 -10.40
C HIS A 58 -25.24 31.64 -9.89
N HIS A 59 -26.14 31.19 -10.78
CA HIS A 59 -27.19 30.23 -10.41
C HIS A 59 -26.65 28.82 -10.08
N ASN A 60 -25.44 28.48 -10.52
CA ASN A 60 -24.78 27.19 -10.24
C ASN A 60 -23.99 27.22 -8.92
N LEU A 61 -23.74 28.40 -8.35
CA LEU A 61 -22.96 28.56 -7.12
C LEU A 61 -23.50 27.73 -5.94
N PRO A 62 -24.82 27.71 -5.66
CA PRO A 62 -25.37 26.91 -4.56
C PRO A 62 -25.07 25.41 -4.69
N ALA A 63 -24.92 24.90 -5.91
CA ALA A 63 -24.64 23.48 -6.16
C ALA A 63 -23.21 23.09 -5.79
N ILE A 64 -22.24 23.99 -5.96
CA ILE A 64 -20.82 23.73 -5.68
C ILE A 64 -20.37 24.23 -4.31
N GLN A 65 -21.14 25.11 -3.66
CA GLN A 65 -20.71 25.80 -2.44
C GLN A 65 -20.23 24.87 -1.32
N PRO A 66 -20.93 23.77 -0.98
CA PRO A 66 -20.48 22.88 0.10
C PRO A 66 -19.15 22.19 -0.21
N ASP A 67 -18.96 21.78 -1.47
CA ASP A 67 -17.74 21.13 -1.93
C ASP A 67 -16.57 22.10 -2.04
N LEU A 68 -16.86 23.33 -2.44
CA LEU A 68 -15.88 24.41 -2.49
C LEU A 68 -15.40 24.77 -1.08
N GLU A 69 -16.29 24.86 -0.10
CA GLU A 69 -15.92 25.10 1.30
C GLU A 69 -15.09 23.96 1.88
N LEU A 70 -15.48 22.71 1.63
CA LEU A 70 -14.74 21.51 2.03
C LEU A 70 -13.30 21.54 1.49
N LEU A 71 -13.14 21.74 0.17
CA LEU A 71 -11.81 21.79 -0.43
C LEU A 71 -10.99 22.94 0.13
N ARG A 72 -11.58 24.12 0.31
CA ARG A 72 -10.83 25.29 0.80
C ARG A 72 -10.35 25.12 2.23
N ALA A 73 -11.15 24.51 3.10
CA ALA A 73 -10.73 24.19 4.45
C ALA A 73 -9.52 23.24 4.45
N SER A 74 -9.61 22.14 3.70
CA SER A 74 -8.54 21.13 3.66
C SER A 74 -7.27 21.62 2.95
N LEU A 75 -7.42 22.36 1.84
CA LEU A 75 -6.32 22.98 1.12
C LEU A 75 -5.58 23.99 1.99
N LYS A 76 -6.32 24.79 2.78
CA LYS A 76 -5.72 25.77 3.69
C LYS A 76 -4.74 25.09 4.65
N TYR A 77 -5.16 24.02 5.34
CA TYR A 77 -4.28 23.26 6.23
C TYR A 77 -3.03 22.76 5.52
N THR A 78 -3.21 22.16 4.34
CA THR A 78 -2.07 21.67 3.56
C THR A 78 -1.07 22.78 3.21
N LEU A 79 -1.55 23.96 2.82
CA LEU A 79 -0.67 25.07 2.45
C LEU A 79 0.01 25.69 3.67
N GLU A 80 -0.70 25.82 4.80
CA GLU A 80 -0.14 26.29 6.07
C GLU A 80 0.93 25.33 6.60
N ASP A 81 0.69 24.02 6.56
CA ASP A 81 1.68 23.00 6.95
C ASP A 81 2.98 23.16 6.13
N VAL A 82 2.89 23.42 4.82
CA VAL A 82 4.08 23.64 3.98
C VAL A 82 4.80 24.94 4.35
N LEU A 83 4.05 26.02 4.61
CA LEU A 83 4.63 27.30 5.02
C LEU A 83 5.36 27.18 6.36
N ASP A 84 4.82 26.42 7.31
CA ASP A 84 5.49 26.15 8.59
C ASP A 84 6.87 25.49 8.38
N PHE A 85 7.03 24.60 7.39
CA PHE A 85 8.33 24.04 7.02
C PHE A 85 9.27 25.05 6.37
N PHE A 86 8.74 26.03 5.63
CA PHE A 86 9.56 27.12 5.08
C PHE A 86 10.02 28.09 6.17
N ASP A 87 9.17 28.40 7.14
CA ASP A 87 9.55 29.21 8.29
C ASP A 87 10.61 28.50 9.14
N ASP A 88 10.49 27.18 9.33
CA ASP A 88 11.50 26.35 9.97
C ASP A 88 12.86 26.40 9.25
N LEU A 89 12.85 26.46 7.92
CA LEU A 89 14.06 26.59 7.10
C LEU A 89 14.75 27.94 7.33
N GLU A 90 14.01 29.04 7.40
CA GLU A 90 14.57 30.37 7.65
C GLU A 90 15.17 30.49 9.08
N ASN A 91 14.60 29.77 10.04
CA ASN A 91 15.03 29.79 11.43
C ASN A 91 16.28 28.93 11.72
N ARG A 92 16.55 27.88 10.93
CA ARG A 92 17.70 26.97 11.13
C ARG A 92 18.98 27.54 10.50
N ARG A 93 19.93 28.01 11.34
CA ARG A 93 21.27 28.46 10.89
C ARG A 93 22.22 27.27 10.75
N GLY A 94 22.67 26.97 9.52
CA GLY A 94 23.62 25.87 9.25
C GLY A 94 24.07 25.79 7.79
N ASP A 95 24.91 24.80 7.48
CA ASP A 95 25.39 24.53 6.11
C ASP A 95 24.18 24.26 5.19
N SER A 96 23.98 25.17 4.23
CA SER A 96 22.69 25.35 3.54
C SER A 96 22.14 24.03 2.97
N SER A 97 22.91 23.31 2.16
CA SER A 97 22.44 22.10 1.47
C SER A 97 21.95 20.98 2.39
N GLY A 98 22.58 20.79 3.56
CA GLY A 98 22.18 19.77 4.52
C GLY A 98 20.82 20.08 5.19
N VAL A 99 20.57 21.35 5.49
CA VAL A 99 19.31 21.81 6.10
C VAL A 99 18.14 21.65 5.13
N TYR A 100 18.32 22.04 3.85
CA TYR A 100 17.29 21.84 2.82
C TYR A 100 16.90 20.37 2.67
N LYS A 101 17.90 19.46 2.68
CA LYS A 101 17.64 18.02 2.53
C LYS A 101 16.90 17.45 3.73
N GLN A 102 17.27 17.86 4.93
CA GLN A 102 16.59 17.43 6.15
C GLN A 102 15.13 17.91 6.16
N ILE A 103 14.89 19.19 5.89
CA ILE A 103 13.52 19.75 5.87
C ILE A 103 12.68 19.11 4.77
N TRP A 104 13.27 18.84 3.60
CA TRP A 104 12.57 18.12 2.54
C TRP A 104 12.12 16.72 2.99
N VAL A 105 12.99 15.96 3.65
CA VAL A 105 12.64 14.64 4.19
C VAL A 105 11.59 14.73 5.29
N GLU A 106 11.71 15.72 6.19
CA GLU A 106 10.71 15.98 7.25
C GLU A 106 9.35 16.34 6.66
N LEU A 107 9.30 17.22 5.64
CA LEU A 107 8.09 17.62 4.92
C LEU A 107 7.45 16.42 4.22
N CYS A 108 8.22 15.63 3.47
CA CYS A 108 7.71 14.43 2.81
C CYS A 108 7.16 13.42 3.82
N SER A 109 7.87 13.21 4.93
CA SER A 109 7.44 12.31 6.00
C SER A 109 6.18 12.81 6.70
N HIS A 110 6.01 14.13 6.86
CA HIS A 110 4.84 14.73 7.50
C HIS A 110 3.55 14.42 6.74
N PHE A 111 3.52 14.65 5.42
CA PHE A 111 2.32 14.41 4.61
C PHE A 111 1.96 12.92 4.53
N VAL A 112 2.97 12.05 4.44
CA VAL A 112 2.77 10.60 4.49
C VAL A 112 2.27 10.17 5.87
N ALA A 113 2.81 10.70 6.97
CA ALA A 113 2.36 10.35 8.31
C ALA A 113 0.94 10.84 8.62
N GLU A 114 0.52 11.97 8.07
CA GLU A 114 -0.82 12.51 8.32
C GLU A 114 -1.92 11.70 7.64
N SER A 115 -1.75 11.41 6.34
CA SER A 115 -2.84 10.87 5.53
C SER A 115 -2.42 9.72 4.62
N GLN A 116 -1.26 9.10 4.88
CA GLN A 116 -0.69 8.01 4.07
C GLN A 116 -0.51 8.37 2.59
N GLU A 117 -0.38 9.66 2.27
CA GLU A 117 -0.28 10.16 0.90
C GLU A 117 0.80 11.23 0.80
N SER A 118 1.54 11.24 -0.31
CA SER A 118 2.50 12.30 -0.57
C SER A 118 1.79 13.63 -0.84
N LEU A 119 2.50 14.73 -0.59
CA LEU A 119 2.01 16.08 -0.92
C LEU A 119 1.59 16.16 -2.40
N SER A 120 2.35 15.57 -3.33
CA SER A 120 1.99 15.58 -4.75
C SER A 120 0.68 14.87 -5.05
N THR A 121 0.41 13.74 -4.38
CA THR A 121 -0.86 13.00 -4.54
C THR A 121 -2.03 13.81 -4.01
N ARG A 122 -1.85 14.44 -2.84
CA ARG A 122 -2.85 15.30 -2.23
C ARG A 122 -3.18 16.52 -3.11
N LEU A 123 -2.17 17.21 -3.64
CA LEU A 123 -2.35 18.33 -4.56
C LEU A 123 -2.99 17.90 -5.89
N ALA A 124 -2.73 16.67 -6.37
CA ALA A 124 -3.41 16.13 -7.54
C ALA A 124 -4.92 15.98 -7.29
N LYS A 125 -5.31 15.45 -6.13
CA LYS A 125 -6.73 15.33 -5.75
C LYS A 125 -7.43 16.68 -5.69
N TYR A 126 -6.79 17.69 -5.10
CA TYR A 126 -7.33 19.06 -5.09
C TYR A 126 -7.49 19.61 -6.51
N ASN A 127 -6.51 19.43 -7.40
CA ASN A 127 -6.61 19.84 -8.80
C ASN A 127 -7.79 19.17 -9.52
N SER A 128 -7.93 17.84 -9.39
CA SER A 128 -9.02 17.10 -10.02
C SER A 128 -10.38 17.58 -9.50
N PHE A 129 -10.52 17.75 -8.19
CA PHE A 129 -11.76 18.21 -7.59
C PHE A 129 -12.10 19.65 -7.98
N LEU A 130 -11.12 20.56 -8.00
CA LEU A 130 -11.30 21.92 -8.52
C LEU A 130 -11.68 21.94 -10.00
N GLY A 131 -11.14 21.03 -10.80
CA GLY A 131 -11.52 20.85 -12.20
C GLY A 131 -13.00 20.52 -12.34
N ASP A 132 -13.50 19.58 -11.55
CA ASP A 132 -14.92 19.20 -11.56
C ASP A 132 -15.83 20.32 -11.04
N LEU A 133 -15.42 21.07 -10.01
CA LEU A 133 -16.17 22.25 -9.54
C LEU A 133 -16.25 23.34 -10.62
N ASN A 134 -15.17 23.58 -11.37
CA ASN A 134 -15.17 24.50 -12.50
C ASN A 134 -16.12 24.05 -13.62
N ARG A 135 -16.18 22.74 -13.90
CA ARG A 135 -17.12 22.18 -14.88
C ARG A 135 -18.57 22.39 -14.47
N ILE A 136 -18.90 22.07 -13.21
CA ILE A 136 -20.27 22.28 -12.69
C ILE A 136 -20.66 23.76 -12.76
N MET A 137 -19.75 24.67 -12.41
CA MET A 137 -20.03 26.11 -12.52
C MET A 137 -20.35 26.55 -13.94
N LYS A 138 -19.71 25.94 -14.94
CA LYS A 138 -19.97 26.18 -16.37
C LYS A 138 -21.22 25.44 -16.91
N GLY A 139 -21.91 24.66 -16.09
CA GLY A 139 -23.06 23.85 -16.49
C GLY A 139 -22.70 22.53 -17.18
N GLU A 140 -21.44 22.09 -17.05
CA GLU A 140 -20.97 20.80 -17.54
C GLU A 140 -21.19 19.70 -16.48
N TYR A 141 -21.37 18.45 -16.92
CA TYR A 141 -21.60 17.30 -16.05
C TYR A 141 -20.29 16.51 -15.84
N PRO A 142 -19.63 16.60 -14.67
CA PRO A 142 -18.45 15.79 -14.37
C PRO A 142 -18.84 14.34 -14.06
N ASP A 143 -17.84 13.46 -13.95
CA ASP A 143 -18.03 12.09 -13.50
C ASP A 143 -18.44 12.07 -12.03
N THR A 144 -19.74 11.83 -11.80
CA THR A 144 -20.35 11.81 -10.46
C THR A 144 -19.73 10.80 -9.50
N ARG A 145 -19.20 9.67 -10.00
CA ARG A 145 -18.58 8.64 -9.15
C ARG A 145 -17.20 9.08 -8.69
N LEU A 146 -16.38 9.56 -9.62
CA LEU A 146 -15.04 10.09 -9.31
C LEU A 146 -15.13 11.29 -8.38
N MET A 147 -16.04 12.23 -8.66
CA MET A 147 -16.26 13.39 -7.81
C MET A 147 -16.69 13.01 -6.39
N SER A 148 -17.59 12.03 -6.24
CA SER A 148 -18.03 11.56 -4.92
C SER A 148 -16.90 10.88 -4.14
N SER A 149 -16.04 10.12 -4.83
CA SER A 149 -14.83 9.55 -4.23
C SER A 149 -13.86 10.63 -3.76
N LEU A 150 -13.57 11.63 -4.60
CA LEU A 150 -12.73 12.78 -4.24
C LEU A 150 -13.29 13.55 -3.04
N ARG A 151 -14.60 13.80 -3.02
CA ARG A 151 -15.30 14.42 -1.90
C ARG A 151 -15.11 13.62 -0.60
N SER A 152 -15.30 12.31 -0.65
CA SER A 152 -15.11 11.43 0.51
C SER A 152 -13.66 11.46 1.01
N ASN A 153 -12.70 11.43 0.09
CA ASN A 153 -11.27 11.49 0.41
C ASN A 153 -10.88 12.80 1.09
N ILE A 154 -11.31 13.95 0.53
CA ILE A 154 -11.01 15.27 1.11
C ILE A 154 -11.70 15.42 2.47
N LYS A 155 -12.93 14.90 2.62
CA LYS A 155 -13.62 14.89 3.91
C LYS A 155 -12.90 14.06 4.96
N GLY A 156 -12.42 12.87 4.60
CA GLY A 156 -11.59 12.05 5.50
C GLY A 156 -10.31 12.76 5.90
N LEU A 157 -9.60 13.36 4.93
CA LEU A 157 -8.40 14.15 5.18
C LEU A 157 -8.66 15.33 6.12
N LEU A 158 -9.74 16.08 5.91
CA LEU A 158 -10.08 17.22 6.76
C LEU A 158 -10.34 16.80 8.22
N VAL A 159 -10.96 15.63 8.44
CA VAL A 159 -11.11 15.08 9.81
C VAL A 159 -9.76 14.82 10.46
N HIS A 160 -8.79 14.29 9.72
CA HIS A 160 -7.43 14.10 10.22
C HIS A 160 -6.75 15.45 10.52
N GLN A 161 -6.86 16.42 9.60
CA GLN A 161 -6.33 17.78 9.76
C GLN A 161 -6.90 18.46 11.02
N ASP A 162 -8.21 18.43 11.21
CA ASP A 162 -8.90 18.99 12.38
C ASP A 162 -8.51 18.29 13.68
N SER A 163 -8.35 16.96 13.65
CA SER A 163 -7.97 16.18 14.83
C SER A 163 -6.59 16.56 15.38
N ARG A 164 -5.69 17.10 14.56
CA ARG A 164 -4.37 17.59 14.99
C ARG A 164 -4.45 18.89 15.80
N LEU A 165 -5.52 19.66 15.62
CA LEU A 165 -5.75 20.91 16.36
C LEU A 165 -6.59 20.73 17.62
N ALA A 166 -7.36 19.65 17.74
CA ALA A 166 -8.14 19.36 18.96
C ALA A 166 -7.27 19.30 20.26
N PRO A 167 -6.05 18.72 20.25
CA PRO A 167 -5.13 18.80 21.39
C PRO A 167 -4.62 20.22 21.69
N ARG A 168 -4.54 21.11 20.68
CA ARG A 168 -4.08 22.50 20.84
C ARG A 168 -5.17 23.44 21.31
N LEU A 169 -6.43 23.21 20.95
CA LEU A 169 -7.58 23.95 21.50
C LEU A 169 -7.97 23.48 22.91
N GLY A 170 -7.74 22.20 23.22
CA GLY A 170 -7.88 21.65 24.57
C GLY A 170 -6.90 22.25 25.59
N SER A 171 -5.70 22.68 25.16
CA SER A 171 -4.76 23.37 26.05
C SER A 171 -5.04 24.87 26.21
N LEU A 172 -5.86 25.46 25.32
CA LEU A 172 -6.30 26.86 25.42
C LEU A 172 -7.54 27.05 26.30
N SER A 173 -8.30 25.97 26.62
CA SER A 173 -9.56 26.05 27.39
C SER A 173 -9.42 25.80 28.90
N LEU A 174 -8.21 25.82 29.47
CA LEU A 174 -8.00 25.73 30.94
C LEU A 174 -7.24 26.91 31.55
N SER A 175 -7.02 27.99 30.81
CA SER A 175 -6.36 29.19 31.33
C SER A 175 -7.38 30.22 31.79
N SER A 176 -7.86 30.08 33.03
CA SER A 176 -8.46 31.21 33.77
C SER A 176 -7.35 32.16 34.27
N PRO A 177 -7.65 33.46 34.44
CA PRO A 177 -6.67 34.52 34.23
C PRO A 177 -5.91 34.87 35.51
N SER A 178 -4.58 34.92 35.42
CA SER A 178 -3.77 35.69 36.36
C SER A 178 -2.58 36.34 35.65
N SER A 179 -2.75 37.65 35.43
CA SER A 179 -1.74 38.72 35.47
C SER A 179 -0.39 38.53 34.76
N SER A 180 -0.29 39.29 33.67
CA SER A 180 0.89 39.91 33.07
C SER A 180 2.09 40.22 33.99
N SER A 181 3.30 39.89 33.51
CA SER A 181 4.34 40.91 33.28
C SER A 181 5.54 40.33 32.51
N SER A 182 5.80 40.99 31.38
CA SER A 182 7.02 41.00 30.56
C SER A 182 8.31 41.29 31.33
N SER A 183 9.43 40.67 30.93
CA SER A 183 10.63 41.38 30.46
C SER A 183 11.83 40.46 30.20
N SER A 184 12.41 40.65 29.03
CA SER A 184 13.80 40.39 28.61
C SER A 184 14.87 40.76 29.64
N SER A 185 15.97 40.00 29.70
CA SER A 185 17.33 40.45 29.31
C SER A 185 18.45 39.63 29.98
N SER A 186 19.54 39.54 29.23
CA SER A 186 20.77 38.78 29.42
C SER A 186 21.79 39.43 30.38
N ASN A 187 22.70 38.57 30.86
CA ASN A 187 24.09 38.81 31.31
C ASN A 187 24.34 39.39 32.71
N ALA A 188 25.00 38.59 33.57
CA ALA A 188 26.41 38.82 33.98
C ALA A 188 26.88 37.73 34.97
N ASP A 189 28.01 37.11 34.64
CA ASP A 189 28.97 36.37 35.49
C ASP A 189 29.74 37.35 36.43
N PRO A 190 30.75 36.98 37.26
CA PRO A 190 31.27 35.64 37.63
C PRO A 190 31.63 35.50 39.14
N GLY A 191 32.07 34.29 39.55
CA GLY A 191 32.75 34.08 40.83
C GLY A 191 33.36 32.69 41.01
N SER A 192 34.57 32.49 40.48
CA SER A 192 35.51 31.39 40.79
C SER A 192 36.53 31.90 41.85
N PRO A 193 37.27 31.07 42.63
CA PRO A 193 38.18 30.04 42.08
C PRO A 193 38.56 28.80 42.94
N ALA A 194 39.26 27.87 42.25
CA ALA A 194 40.37 27.00 42.70
C ALA A 194 40.06 25.85 43.70
N SER A 195 40.68 24.67 43.69
CA SER A 195 41.61 23.96 42.78
C SER A 195 41.66 22.48 43.23
N ASP A 196 42.11 21.60 42.34
CA ASP A 196 42.95 20.42 42.61
C ASP A 196 42.42 19.21 43.42
N ARG A 197 42.16 18.09 42.71
CA ARG A 197 42.95 16.84 42.72
C ARG A 197 42.16 15.62 42.22
N ARG A 198 42.71 14.93 41.22
CA ARG A 198 42.52 13.49 40.94
C ARG A 198 43.65 12.69 41.63
N PRO A 199 43.70 11.34 41.60
CA PRO A 199 42.65 10.31 41.71
C PRO A 199 43.06 9.13 42.65
N ARG A 200 42.12 8.26 43.10
CA ARG A 200 42.28 6.77 43.18
C ARG A 200 41.12 6.06 43.91
N SER A 201 40.58 5.02 43.25
CA SER A 201 40.29 3.65 43.74
C SER A 201 39.85 3.44 45.19
N ARG A 202 38.65 2.86 45.43
CA ARG A 202 38.40 1.41 45.70
C ARG A 202 37.03 1.17 46.41
N ARG A 203 36.27 0.21 45.86
CA ARG A 203 35.49 -0.87 46.52
C ARG A 203 34.22 -0.60 47.39
N SER A 204 33.11 -1.15 46.87
CA SER A 204 32.19 -2.18 47.41
C SER A 204 31.36 -1.91 48.67
N TYR A 205 30.02 -2.00 48.55
CA TYR A 205 29.18 -2.98 49.28
C TYR A 205 27.86 -3.22 48.52
N GLU A 206 27.68 -4.48 48.12
CA GLU A 206 26.42 -5.07 47.65
C GLU A 206 25.75 -5.72 48.88
N ARG A 207 24.47 -5.43 49.14
CA ARG A 207 23.69 -6.05 50.21
C ARG A 207 22.50 -6.79 49.60
N ALA A 208 22.42 -8.08 49.89
CA ALA A 208 21.42 -9.02 49.38
C ALA A 208 20.18 -9.15 50.30
N ARG A 209 19.03 -9.33 49.64
CA ARG A 209 17.77 -10.07 49.93
C ARG A 209 17.01 -9.92 51.27
N PRO A 210 15.67 -10.11 51.22
CA PRO A 210 15.11 -11.42 51.57
C PRO A 210 14.09 -12.01 50.56
N ALA A 211 13.79 -13.30 50.78
CA ALA A 211 12.91 -14.18 50.02
C ALA A 211 11.43 -14.08 50.46
N HIS A 212 10.49 -14.28 49.53
CA HIS A 212 9.08 -14.44 49.85
C HIS A 212 8.52 -15.79 49.40
N SER A 213 7.79 -16.36 50.35
CA SER A 213 7.13 -17.66 50.45
C SER A 213 5.77 -17.71 49.74
N SER A 214 5.43 -18.88 49.22
CA SER A 214 4.10 -19.27 48.72
C SER A 214 3.03 -19.34 49.83
N PRO A 215 1.75 -19.27 49.45
CA PRO A 215 0.70 -20.14 50.02
C PRO A 215 -0.12 -20.83 48.90
N GLN A 216 -0.23 -22.16 48.92
CA GLN A 216 -1.35 -22.97 49.45
C GLN A 216 -2.68 -22.89 48.67
N SER A 217 -3.03 -24.05 48.08
CA SER A 217 -4.34 -24.43 47.55
C SER A 217 -5.40 -24.57 48.66
N PRO A 218 -6.68 -24.66 48.29
CA PRO A 218 -7.62 -25.52 48.98
C PRO A 218 -8.19 -26.63 48.07
N ILE A 219 -8.46 -27.77 48.71
CA ILE A 219 -9.06 -29.01 48.22
C ILE A 219 -10.52 -29.04 48.70
N SER A 220 -11.44 -29.60 47.89
CA SER A 220 -12.53 -30.57 48.25
C SER A 220 -13.85 -30.29 47.47
N THR A 221 -14.28 -31.22 46.59
CA THR A 221 -15.41 -32.21 46.70
C THR A 221 -16.82 -31.59 46.51
N SER A 222 -17.81 -32.14 45.80
CA SER A 222 -18.05 -33.42 45.10
C SER A 222 -19.45 -33.39 44.44
N SER A 223 -19.63 -34.25 43.43
CA SER A 223 -20.88 -34.93 43.02
C SER A 223 -22.01 -34.15 42.31
N GLY A 224 -22.34 -34.64 41.12
CA GLY A 224 -23.52 -34.28 40.33
C GLY A 224 -23.54 -35.05 39.00
N THR A 225 -23.63 -36.37 39.08
CA THR A 225 -23.95 -37.27 37.96
C THR A 225 -25.37 -36.98 37.48
N PHE A 226 -25.58 -36.73 36.19
CA PHE A 226 -26.78 -37.18 35.47
C PHE A 226 -26.48 -37.24 33.98
N SER A 227 -26.74 -38.43 33.42
CA SER A 227 -26.74 -38.77 32.00
C SER A 227 -27.81 -37.98 31.26
N ASP A 228 -27.60 -37.72 29.96
CA ASP A 228 -28.52 -38.19 28.92
C ASP A 228 -27.99 -37.89 27.50
N ILE A 229 -27.79 -38.98 26.76
CA ILE A 229 -27.57 -39.05 25.31
C ILE A 229 -28.92 -39.37 24.68
N PRO A 230 -29.29 -38.78 23.54
CA PRO A 230 -30.12 -39.47 22.56
C PRO A 230 -29.41 -39.65 21.20
N PRO A 231 -29.88 -40.62 20.38
CA PRO A 231 -29.04 -41.39 19.47
C PRO A 231 -28.98 -40.85 18.03
N SER A 232 -27.96 -41.35 17.33
CA SER A 232 -27.67 -41.20 15.91
C SER A 232 -28.78 -41.68 14.97
N VAL A 233 -28.90 -41.05 13.80
CA VAL A 233 -29.69 -41.48 12.63
C VAL A 233 -28.75 -41.46 11.41
N PRO A 234 -28.86 -42.41 10.45
CA PRO A 234 -27.72 -42.93 9.70
C PRO A 234 -27.43 -42.19 8.38
N ASP A 235 -26.14 -42.15 8.02
CA ASP A 235 -25.62 -41.75 6.71
C ASP A 235 -25.81 -42.85 5.65
N ALA A 236 -26.13 -42.43 4.43
CA ALA A 236 -25.98 -43.20 3.20
C ALA A 236 -25.82 -42.22 2.01
N PRO A 237 -25.24 -42.65 0.87
CA PRO A 237 -23.92 -43.24 0.68
C PRO A 237 -23.02 -42.35 -0.22
N ASP A 238 -21.71 -42.65 -0.19
CA ASP A 238 -20.63 -42.01 -0.94
C ASP A 238 -20.78 -42.03 -2.47
N SER A 239 -20.37 -40.93 -3.14
CA SER A 239 -19.39 -40.84 -4.26
C SER A 239 -19.62 -39.58 -5.14
N PRO A 240 -18.62 -39.06 -5.91
CA PRO A 240 -17.17 -39.20 -5.82
C PRO A 240 -16.41 -37.85 -5.70
N THR A 241 -15.14 -37.98 -5.35
CA THR A 241 -14.13 -36.93 -5.14
C THR A 241 -13.80 -36.15 -6.41
N THR A 242 -14.05 -34.84 -6.40
CA THR A 242 -13.33 -33.87 -7.25
C THR A 242 -12.65 -32.85 -6.34
N SER A 243 -11.33 -32.97 -6.22
CA SER A 243 -10.46 -32.05 -5.49
C SER A 243 -10.61 -30.63 -6.03
N THR A 244 -11.42 -29.83 -5.34
CA THR A 244 -11.57 -28.40 -5.56
C THR A 244 -11.11 -27.70 -4.29
N THR A 245 -10.21 -26.74 -4.44
CA THR A 245 -9.70 -25.87 -3.37
C THR A 245 -10.87 -25.11 -2.77
N ALA A 246 -11.39 -25.59 -1.64
CA ALA A 246 -12.53 -24.99 -0.97
C ALA A 246 -12.07 -23.82 -0.08
N THR A 247 -12.37 -22.60 -0.49
CA THR A 247 -12.26 -21.38 0.31
C THR A 247 -13.35 -21.40 1.38
N SER A 248 -12.99 -21.54 2.66
CA SER A 248 -13.92 -21.44 3.78
C SER A 248 -14.03 -19.99 4.26
N GLN A 249 -15.16 -19.33 4.03
CA GLN A 249 -15.46 -18.02 4.60
C GLN A 249 -16.11 -18.17 5.97
N SER A 250 -15.46 -17.68 7.03
CA SER A 250 -16.14 -17.39 8.31
C SER A 250 -16.71 -15.98 8.24
N VAL A 251 -18.04 -15.89 8.27
CA VAL A 251 -18.77 -14.63 8.27
C VAL A 251 -18.85 -14.13 9.71
N ASP A 252 -18.04 -13.14 10.08
CA ASP A 252 -18.35 -12.32 11.26
C ASP A 252 -17.78 -10.89 11.14
N SER A 253 -18.73 -9.95 11.16
CA SER A 253 -18.74 -8.53 11.56
C SER A 253 -17.76 -7.49 10.97
N THR A 254 -18.38 -6.60 10.17
CA THR A 254 -18.28 -5.11 10.16
C THR A 254 -16.96 -4.42 9.80
N SER A 255 -17.04 -3.58 8.75
CA SER A 255 -16.01 -2.69 8.16
C SER A 255 -14.76 -3.35 7.56
N ALA A 256 -14.93 -4.50 6.91
CA ALA A 256 -13.90 -5.09 6.06
C ALA A 256 -13.48 -4.07 4.98
N SER A 257 -12.27 -3.54 5.08
CA SER A 257 -11.66 -2.79 3.99
C SER A 257 -11.71 -3.64 2.71
N ASP A 258 -12.24 -3.08 1.60
CA ASP A 258 -12.34 -3.75 0.30
C ASP A 258 -10.95 -3.81 -0.35
N HIS A 259 -10.04 -4.56 0.29
CA HIS A 259 -8.66 -4.69 -0.14
C HIS A 259 -8.59 -5.61 -1.37
N TRP A 260 -7.93 -5.16 -2.43
CA TRP A 260 -7.83 -5.85 -3.72
C TRP A 260 -7.43 -7.33 -3.60
N ALA A 261 -6.54 -7.64 -2.65
CA ALA A 261 -6.01 -8.99 -2.44
C ALA A 261 -7.07 -10.00 -1.99
N ARG A 262 -8.21 -9.56 -1.45
CA ARG A 262 -9.34 -10.43 -1.11
C ARG A 262 -10.03 -11.00 -2.36
N ARG A 263 -9.85 -10.37 -3.53
CA ARG A 263 -10.57 -10.68 -4.77
C ARG A 263 -9.77 -11.48 -5.78
N VAL A 264 -8.43 -11.41 -5.74
CA VAL A 264 -7.55 -12.02 -6.76
C VAL A 264 -7.65 -13.55 -6.88
N PHE A 265 -8.14 -14.22 -5.83
CA PHE A 265 -8.37 -15.67 -5.81
C PHE A 265 -9.85 -16.06 -5.93
N LEU A 266 -10.76 -15.09 -6.03
CA LEU A 266 -12.20 -15.34 -6.22
C LEU A 266 -12.56 -15.53 -7.69
N ASP A 267 -11.83 -14.88 -8.59
CA ASP A 267 -12.10 -14.93 -10.01
C ASP A 267 -11.71 -16.29 -10.61
N GLU A 268 -12.50 -16.73 -11.60
CA GLU A 268 -12.16 -17.93 -12.38
C GLU A 268 -11.04 -17.63 -13.37
N HIS A 269 -9.95 -18.38 -13.26
CA HIS A 269 -8.80 -18.27 -14.14
C HIS A 269 -8.68 -19.50 -15.04
N PRO A 270 -8.03 -19.37 -16.21
CA PRO A 270 -7.56 -20.53 -16.95
C PRO A 270 -6.76 -21.46 -16.02
N LYS A 271 -6.86 -22.76 -16.25
CA LYS A 271 -6.18 -23.78 -15.44
C LYS A 271 -5.26 -24.58 -16.36
N THR A 272 -4.08 -24.04 -16.63
CA THR A 272 -3.05 -24.72 -17.40
C THR A 272 -2.19 -25.51 -16.42
N ALA A 273 -2.21 -26.83 -16.56
CA ALA A 273 -1.50 -27.74 -15.66
C ALA A 273 0.02 -27.56 -15.79
N ILE A 274 0.72 -27.64 -14.66
CA ILE A 274 2.19 -27.76 -14.62
C ILE A 274 2.52 -29.20 -14.20
N PRO A 275 3.56 -29.83 -14.77
CA PRO A 275 4.06 -31.11 -14.29
C PRO A 275 4.29 -31.06 -12.78
N PHE A 276 3.76 -32.05 -12.06
CA PHE A 276 3.75 -32.09 -10.59
C PHE A 276 5.12 -32.47 -9.98
N VAL A 277 6.17 -31.78 -10.40
CA VAL A 277 7.58 -32.02 -10.03
C VAL A 277 7.97 -31.09 -8.88
N GLY A 278 8.55 -31.66 -7.81
CA GLY A 278 8.99 -30.91 -6.62
C GLY A 278 8.45 -31.49 -5.32
N GLU A 279 8.99 -31.02 -4.19
CA GLU A 279 8.63 -31.46 -2.84
C GLU A 279 7.17 -31.09 -2.47
N SER A 280 6.58 -31.83 -1.54
CA SER A 280 5.25 -31.55 -0.98
C SER A 280 5.19 -30.19 -0.29
N SER A 281 3.98 -29.62 -0.22
CA SER A 281 3.74 -28.38 0.50
C SER A 281 4.05 -28.56 1.98
N LYS A 282 4.93 -27.72 2.54
CA LYS A 282 5.33 -27.78 3.95
C LYS A 282 5.84 -26.43 4.45
N CYS A 283 5.74 -26.20 5.75
CA CYS A 283 6.39 -25.07 6.42
C CYS A 283 7.50 -25.57 7.34
N LEU A 284 8.68 -24.95 7.22
CA LEU A 284 9.88 -25.22 8.00
C LEU A 284 10.19 -24.07 8.98
N GLY A 285 9.18 -23.23 9.24
CA GLY A 285 9.32 -22.11 10.15
C GLY A 285 9.60 -22.54 11.58
N GLU A 286 10.15 -21.60 12.36
CA GLU A 286 10.28 -21.78 13.81
C GLU A 286 8.92 -21.61 14.49
N LEU A 287 8.54 -22.57 15.34
CA LEU A 287 7.30 -22.52 16.08
C LEU A 287 7.34 -21.40 17.12
N ARG A 288 6.27 -20.62 17.21
CA ARG A 288 6.07 -19.70 18.33
C ARG A 288 5.31 -20.41 19.45
N GLU A 289 6.04 -21.08 20.33
CA GLU A 289 5.47 -21.76 21.48
C GLU A 289 4.77 -20.76 22.44
N GLY A 290 3.62 -21.16 22.98
CA GLY A 290 2.89 -20.40 24.00
C GLY A 290 2.17 -19.13 23.53
N VAL A 291 2.20 -18.79 22.23
CA VAL A 291 1.53 -17.60 21.68
C VAL A 291 0.42 -18.00 20.73
N ASN A 292 -0.81 -17.57 21.02
CA ASN A 292 -1.88 -17.62 20.03
C ASN A 292 -1.60 -16.57 18.94
N VAL A 293 -1.03 -17.02 17.82
CA VAL A 293 -0.60 -16.15 16.72
C VAL A 293 -1.75 -15.30 16.17
N LYS A 294 -2.96 -15.87 16.02
CA LYS A 294 -4.13 -15.12 15.53
C LYS A 294 -4.54 -14.02 16.51
N ALA A 295 -4.68 -14.34 17.80
CA ALA A 295 -5.02 -13.34 18.81
C ALA A 295 -3.95 -12.24 18.92
N TRP A 296 -2.67 -12.61 18.82
CA TRP A 296 -1.57 -11.65 18.79
C TRP A 296 -1.66 -10.73 17.57
N LEU A 297 -1.90 -11.26 16.36
CA LEU A 297 -2.04 -10.46 15.14
C LEU A 297 -3.18 -9.43 15.28
N HIS A 298 -4.37 -9.86 15.73
CA HIS A 298 -5.49 -8.96 15.97
C HIS A 298 -5.16 -7.89 17.01
N SER A 299 -4.49 -8.26 18.12
CA SER A 299 -4.07 -7.28 19.14
C SER A 299 -3.06 -6.23 18.62
N GLN A 300 -2.40 -6.53 17.50
CA GLN A 300 -1.45 -5.63 16.84
C GLN A 300 -2.08 -4.88 15.66
N GLY A 301 -3.39 -5.00 15.45
CA GLY A 301 -4.16 -4.32 14.40
C GLY A 301 -4.19 -5.06 13.06
N PHE A 302 -3.66 -6.28 12.96
CA PHE A 302 -3.67 -7.03 11.71
C PHE A 302 -5.03 -7.70 11.47
N GLU A 303 -5.50 -7.62 10.22
CA GLU A 303 -6.68 -8.29 9.70
C GLU A 303 -6.32 -9.35 8.68
N GLU A 304 -7.07 -10.46 8.65
CA GLU A 304 -6.88 -11.53 7.66
C GLU A 304 -7.39 -11.06 6.30
N LEU A 305 -6.55 -11.15 5.26
CA LEU A 305 -6.94 -10.86 3.88
C LEU A 305 -7.62 -12.08 3.27
N PHE A 306 -6.93 -13.21 3.22
CA PHE A 306 -7.42 -14.47 2.65
C PHE A 306 -6.61 -15.65 3.21
N GLU A 307 -7.14 -16.86 3.05
CA GLU A 307 -6.51 -18.13 3.39
C GLU A 307 -6.56 -19.07 2.18
N LEU A 308 -5.42 -19.68 1.84
CA LEU A 308 -5.26 -20.66 0.77
C LEU A 308 -4.92 -22.03 1.36
N ALA A 309 -5.59 -23.07 0.86
CA ALA A 309 -5.34 -24.44 1.25
C ALA A 309 -4.36 -25.12 0.27
N PHE A 310 -3.31 -25.72 0.83
CA PHE A 310 -2.32 -26.52 0.14
C PHE A 310 -2.36 -27.93 0.69
N ASN A 311 -3.42 -28.65 0.33
CA ASN A 311 -3.63 -30.02 0.78
C ASN A 311 -2.70 -30.94 -0.02
N GLY A 312 -1.70 -31.51 0.65
CA GLY A 312 -0.89 -32.60 0.11
C GLY A 312 -1.22 -33.93 0.79
N ASP A 313 -0.63 -35.02 0.30
CA ASP A 313 -0.84 -36.36 0.85
C ASP A 313 -0.36 -36.48 2.31
N GLU A 314 0.61 -35.66 2.73
CA GLU A 314 1.27 -35.76 4.05
C GLU A 314 0.87 -34.65 5.04
N THR A 315 0.46 -33.47 4.57
CA THR A 315 0.11 -32.35 5.45
C THR A 315 -1.06 -31.50 4.92
N ASP A 316 -1.94 -31.11 5.85
CA ASP A 316 -2.94 -30.05 5.65
C ASP A 316 -2.28 -28.71 6.02
N LEU A 317 -1.70 -28.06 5.00
CA LEU A 317 -1.07 -26.75 5.11
C LEU A 317 -2.04 -25.68 4.63
N ARG A 318 -2.29 -24.68 5.47
CA ARG A 318 -3.00 -23.45 5.07
C ARG A 318 -2.07 -22.26 5.16
N VAL A 319 -2.18 -21.34 4.21
CA VAL A 319 -1.39 -20.12 4.13
C VAL A 319 -2.32 -18.93 4.11
N SER A 320 -2.18 -18.05 5.08
CA SER A 320 -2.98 -16.83 5.20
C SER A 320 -2.10 -15.60 5.15
N PHE A 321 -2.62 -14.53 4.55
CA PHE A 321 -2.00 -13.21 4.60
C PHE A 321 -2.78 -12.32 5.55
N TYR A 322 -2.06 -11.57 6.37
CA TYR A 322 -2.61 -10.59 7.29
C TYR A 322 -2.03 -9.22 6.97
N LEU A 323 -2.90 -8.22 6.86
CA LEU A 323 -2.55 -6.82 6.58
C LEU A 323 -2.84 -5.97 7.81
N ARG A 324 -2.00 -4.97 8.05
CA ARG A 324 -2.30 -3.90 8.97
C ARG A 324 -2.52 -2.60 8.20
N ASP A 325 -3.72 -2.06 8.28
CA ASP A 325 -4.15 -0.94 7.43
C ASP A 325 -3.43 0.39 7.76
N ASP A 326 -2.81 0.51 8.94
CA ASP A 326 -2.11 1.73 9.36
C ASP A 326 -0.80 2.00 8.58
N ASP A 327 -0.04 0.96 8.28
CA ASP A 327 1.28 1.02 7.63
C ASP A 327 1.46 -0.02 6.53
N ASN A 328 0.35 -0.58 6.04
CA ASN A 328 0.29 -1.62 5.03
C ASN A 328 1.21 -2.81 5.30
N ARG A 329 1.56 -3.07 6.57
CA ARG A 329 2.45 -4.18 6.89
C ARG A 329 1.74 -5.50 6.65
N VAL A 330 2.46 -6.39 6.00
CA VAL A 330 1.93 -7.71 5.67
C VAL A 330 2.70 -8.80 6.39
N ARG A 331 1.95 -9.75 6.95
CA ARG A 331 2.47 -10.97 7.54
C ARG A 331 1.88 -12.17 6.82
N ILE A 332 2.73 -13.14 6.55
CA ILE A 332 2.32 -14.46 6.08
C ILE A 332 2.28 -15.42 7.26
N VAL A 333 1.21 -16.22 7.32
CA VAL A 333 1.00 -17.23 8.35
C VAL A 333 0.80 -18.58 7.69
N CYS A 334 1.65 -19.54 8.03
CA CYS A 334 1.45 -20.94 7.68
C CYS A 334 0.83 -21.66 8.89
N LYS A 335 -0.31 -22.30 8.69
CA LYS A 335 -0.95 -23.22 9.63
C LYS A 335 -0.72 -24.63 9.14
N SER A 336 0.03 -25.44 9.88
CA SER A 336 0.22 -26.85 9.57
C SER A 336 -0.52 -27.69 10.61
N ARG A 337 -1.45 -28.54 10.16
CA ARG A 337 -2.15 -29.45 11.05
C ARG A 337 -1.33 -30.72 11.27
N ARG A 338 -0.93 -30.98 12.52
CA ARG A 338 -0.31 -32.25 12.93
C ARG A 338 -1.23 -32.97 13.90
N SER A 339 -1.90 -34.02 13.42
CA SER A 339 -2.77 -34.93 14.20
C SER A 339 -3.86 -34.22 15.03
N ARG A 340 -3.53 -33.67 16.22
CA ARG A 340 -4.44 -33.08 17.20
C ARG A 340 -4.22 -31.57 17.48
N SER A 341 -3.13 -30.97 17.03
CA SER A 341 -2.85 -29.54 17.19
C SER A 341 -2.46 -28.90 15.86
N SER A 342 -2.69 -27.58 15.75
CA SER A 342 -2.24 -26.79 14.60
C SER A 342 -1.04 -25.96 15.00
N ASP A 343 0.06 -26.13 14.27
CA ASP A 343 1.26 -25.32 14.41
C ASP A 343 1.12 -24.08 13.54
N TYR A 344 1.44 -22.91 14.10
CA TYR A 344 1.36 -21.63 13.41
C TYR A 344 2.75 -21.01 13.28
N PHE A 345 3.13 -20.70 12.05
CA PHE A 345 4.39 -20.06 11.70
C PHE A 345 4.08 -18.70 11.10
N CYS A 346 4.68 -17.62 11.62
CA CYS A 346 4.39 -16.27 11.17
C CYS A 346 5.68 -15.47 10.94
N LEU A 347 5.78 -14.86 9.76
CA LEU A 347 6.85 -13.92 9.44
C LEU A 347 6.32 -12.67 8.71
N PRO A 348 6.95 -11.50 8.91
CA PRO A 348 6.76 -10.35 8.04
C PRO A 348 7.15 -10.67 6.60
N LEU A 349 6.36 -10.18 5.64
CA LEU A 349 6.54 -10.49 4.21
C LEU A 349 7.84 -9.89 3.64
N ASN A 350 8.25 -8.72 4.15
CA ASN A 350 9.48 -8.03 3.76
C ASN A 350 10.78 -8.72 4.19
N LEU A 351 10.72 -9.75 5.04
CA LEU A 351 11.89 -10.58 5.40
C LEU A 351 12.07 -11.78 4.47
N LEU A 352 11.14 -11.97 3.53
CA LEU A 352 11.04 -13.16 2.72
C LEU A 352 11.31 -12.84 1.25
N GLU A 353 11.93 -13.78 0.58
CA GLU A 353 12.06 -13.86 -0.87
C GLU A 353 11.29 -15.07 -1.39
N ILE A 354 10.86 -15.04 -2.64
CA ILE A 354 10.10 -16.11 -3.28
C ILE A 354 10.83 -16.60 -4.52
N VAL A 355 11.12 -17.90 -4.60
CA VAL A 355 11.87 -18.51 -5.70
C VAL A 355 11.05 -19.67 -6.25
N ARG A 356 11.01 -19.83 -7.57
CA ARG A 356 10.34 -20.97 -8.18
C ARG A 356 11.31 -22.13 -8.34
N VAL A 357 10.85 -23.34 -7.98
CA VAL A 357 11.57 -24.59 -8.22
C VAL A 357 10.57 -25.61 -8.76
N GLY A 358 10.58 -25.83 -10.07
CA GLY A 358 9.61 -26.69 -10.76
C GLY A 358 8.17 -26.21 -10.53
N SER A 359 7.31 -27.07 -9.97
CA SER A 359 5.91 -26.75 -9.63
C SER A 359 5.72 -26.07 -8.27
N CYS A 360 6.82 -25.67 -7.61
CA CYS A 360 6.78 -25.10 -6.27
C CYS A 360 7.24 -23.64 -6.23
N LEU A 361 6.65 -22.86 -5.32
CA LEU A 361 7.22 -21.61 -4.84
C LEU A 361 7.85 -21.86 -3.47
N GLN A 362 9.15 -21.67 -3.41
CA GLN A 362 9.95 -21.67 -2.19
C GLN A 362 9.99 -20.27 -1.62
N ILE A 363 9.42 -20.11 -0.43
CA ILE A 363 9.49 -18.88 0.34
C ILE A 363 10.69 -19.00 1.28
N CYS A 364 11.66 -18.13 1.11
CA CYS A 364 12.95 -18.20 1.77
C CYS A 364 13.19 -16.96 2.64
N ARG A 365 13.79 -17.15 3.81
CA ARG A 365 14.27 -16.07 4.66
C ARG A 365 15.75 -15.84 4.40
N ARG A 366 16.13 -14.59 4.19
CA ARG A 366 17.54 -14.21 4.07
C ARG A 366 18.19 -14.03 5.46
N ARG A 367 19.37 -14.63 5.65
CA ARG A 367 20.16 -14.44 6.89
C ARG A 367 20.74 -13.03 6.95
N ARG A 368 20.89 -12.48 8.18
CA ARG A 368 21.51 -11.16 8.39
C ARG A 368 22.98 -11.24 7.97
N GLY A 369 23.36 -10.55 6.90
CA GLY A 369 24.76 -10.39 6.47
C GLY A 369 25.25 -11.31 5.34
N GLY A 370 24.38 -12.11 4.71
CA GLY A 370 24.77 -13.01 3.61
C GLY A 370 23.78 -13.06 2.44
N SER A 371 24.18 -13.75 1.36
CA SER A 371 23.32 -14.11 0.21
C SER A 371 22.58 -15.43 0.40
N GLU A 372 22.78 -16.11 1.54
CA GLU A 372 22.19 -17.41 1.83
C GLU A 372 20.69 -17.28 2.10
N LEU A 373 19.91 -18.01 1.30
CA LEU A 373 18.47 -18.17 1.43
C LEU A 373 18.16 -19.45 2.22
N VAL A 374 17.44 -19.30 3.33
CA VAL A 374 16.98 -20.42 4.15
C VAL A 374 15.52 -20.66 3.84
N LEU A 375 15.19 -21.87 3.39
CA LEU A 375 13.83 -22.28 3.08
C LEU A 375 12.93 -22.14 4.33
N TRP A 376 11.83 -21.40 4.21
CA TRP A 376 10.84 -21.19 5.27
C TRP A 376 9.52 -21.90 4.96
N ALA A 377 9.08 -21.88 3.71
CA ALA A 377 7.94 -22.67 3.25
C ALA A 377 8.14 -23.11 1.80
N ASN A 378 7.63 -24.29 1.47
CA ASN A 378 7.54 -24.79 0.10
C ASN A 378 6.06 -24.94 -0.22
N LEU A 379 5.58 -24.31 -1.29
CA LEU A 379 4.18 -24.32 -1.69
C LEU A 379 4.07 -24.92 -3.10
N LYS A 380 3.41 -26.06 -3.23
CA LYS A 380 3.26 -26.78 -4.50
C LYS A 380 1.96 -26.37 -5.20
N PHE A 381 2.04 -26.06 -6.49
CA PHE A 381 0.92 -25.62 -7.31
C PHE A 381 0.62 -26.61 -8.43
N GLY A 382 -0.66 -26.86 -8.70
CA GLY A 382 -1.09 -27.70 -9.81
C GLY A 382 -1.22 -26.97 -11.16
N THR A 383 -1.29 -25.64 -11.12
CA THR A 383 -1.54 -24.80 -12.30
C THR A 383 -0.67 -23.54 -12.27
N ILE A 384 -0.17 -23.11 -13.43
CA ILE A 384 0.70 -21.93 -13.55
C ILE A 384 -0.03 -20.65 -13.16
N GLU A 385 -1.34 -20.56 -13.43
CA GLU A 385 -2.12 -19.37 -13.13
C GLU A 385 -2.18 -19.11 -11.62
N HIS A 386 -2.50 -20.12 -10.80
CA HIS A 386 -2.48 -19.97 -9.34
C HIS A 386 -1.09 -19.66 -8.79
N MET A 387 -0.03 -20.26 -9.36
CA MET A 387 1.35 -19.98 -8.96
C MET A 387 1.70 -18.51 -9.23
N VAL A 388 1.44 -18.04 -10.45
CA VAL A 388 1.71 -16.65 -10.85
C VAL A 388 0.87 -15.65 -10.04
N ILE A 389 -0.42 -15.93 -9.82
CA ILE A 389 -1.28 -15.05 -9.01
C ILE A 389 -0.75 -14.96 -7.57
N PHE A 390 -0.35 -16.09 -6.98
CA PHE A 390 0.28 -16.09 -5.66
C PHE A 390 1.57 -15.28 -5.64
N PHE A 391 2.46 -15.51 -6.62
CA PHE A 391 3.72 -14.80 -6.77
C PHE A 391 3.51 -13.28 -6.92
N CYS A 392 2.64 -12.85 -7.83
CA CYS A 392 2.35 -11.44 -8.04
C CYS A 392 1.69 -10.80 -6.81
N THR A 393 0.78 -11.51 -6.13
CA THR A 393 0.15 -11.05 -4.88
C THR A 393 1.19 -10.87 -3.78
N PHE A 394 2.10 -11.83 -3.61
CA PHE A 394 3.21 -11.76 -2.67
C PHE A 394 4.09 -10.54 -2.95
N LEU A 395 4.49 -10.32 -4.21
CA LEU A 395 5.30 -9.17 -4.58
C LEU A 395 4.60 -7.85 -4.35
N ALA A 396 3.33 -7.73 -4.75
CA ALA A 396 2.56 -6.50 -4.62
C ALA A 396 2.33 -6.11 -3.16
N LEU A 397 1.87 -7.05 -2.32
CA LEU A 397 1.70 -6.84 -0.89
C LEU A 397 3.01 -6.45 -0.21
N ARG A 398 4.13 -7.07 -0.58
CA ARG A 398 5.45 -6.77 -0.01
C ARG A 398 5.96 -5.38 -0.43
N SER A 399 5.68 -4.98 -1.67
CA SER A 399 6.08 -3.66 -2.19
C SER A 399 5.27 -2.51 -1.60
N GLN A 400 4.09 -2.78 -1.04
CA GLN A 400 3.19 -1.78 -0.45
C GLN A 400 3.43 -1.55 1.05
N ASP A 401 4.31 -2.33 1.71
CA ASP A 401 4.69 -2.17 3.12
C ASP A 401 5.44 -0.84 3.33
N SER A 402 4.74 0.16 3.89
CA SER A 402 5.31 1.50 4.15
C SER A 402 6.16 1.53 5.42
N GLY A 403 5.93 0.60 6.34
CA GLY A 403 6.65 0.54 7.60
C GLY A 403 8.10 0.08 7.47
N ARG A 404 8.42 -0.78 6.50
CA ARG A 404 9.78 -1.25 6.17
C ARG A 404 9.86 -1.74 4.70
N PRO A 405 9.95 -0.82 3.72
CA PRO A 405 10.05 -1.16 2.32
C PRO A 405 11.27 -2.04 2.01
N VAL A 406 11.12 -3.01 1.10
CA VAL A 406 12.24 -3.86 0.67
C VAL A 406 13.09 -3.13 -0.35
N GLU A 407 14.30 -2.75 0.04
CA GLU A 407 15.32 -2.27 -0.90
C GLU A 407 15.89 -3.43 -1.72
N ARG A 408 16.09 -3.23 -3.03
CA ARG A 408 16.72 -4.18 -3.97
C ARG A 408 15.99 -5.53 -4.10
N ILE A 409 14.78 -5.50 -4.64
CA ILE A 409 14.00 -6.70 -5.01
C ILE A 409 14.76 -7.53 -6.07
N ARG A 410 15.07 -8.80 -5.75
CA ARG A 410 15.83 -9.73 -6.60
C ARG A 410 14.95 -10.82 -7.23
N ASP A 411 13.90 -11.18 -6.53
CA ASP A 411 12.92 -12.22 -6.82
C ASP A 411 11.69 -11.66 -7.56
N TYR A 412 11.90 -10.70 -8.46
CA TYR A 412 10.81 -10.05 -9.20
C TYR A 412 10.46 -10.75 -10.52
N GLU A 413 11.30 -11.69 -10.92
CA GLU A 413 11.10 -12.59 -12.06
C GLU A 413 10.83 -13.99 -11.51
N LEU A 414 9.94 -14.71 -12.19
CA LEU A 414 9.66 -16.11 -11.87
C LEU A 414 10.56 -16.97 -12.74
N ASP A 415 11.32 -17.88 -12.12
CA ASP A 415 12.16 -18.80 -12.89
C ASP A 415 11.32 -19.63 -13.87
N GLU A 416 11.96 -20.13 -14.93
CA GLU A 416 11.31 -20.86 -16.03
C GLU A 416 10.30 -20.02 -16.86
N GLU A 417 10.13 -18.72 -16.61
CA GLU A 417 9.46 -17.80 -17.54
C GLU A 417 10.46 -17.09 -18.45
N GLU A 418 10.21 -17.13 -19.76
CA GLU A 418 10.94 -16.35 -20.76
C GLU A 418 10.21 -15.02 -21.02
N GLU A 419 10.93 -13.89 -20.92
CA GLU A 419 10.42 -12.58 -21.35
C GLU A 419 10.55 -12.48 -22.88
N LEU A 420 9.42 -12.59 -23.58
CA LEU A 420 9.37 -12.50 -25.04
C LEU A 420 9.29 -11.06 -25.55
N PHE A 421 8.78 -10.16 -24.71
CA PHE A 421 8.65 -8.74 -25.02
C PHE A 421 8.69 -7.91 -23.75
N GLY A 422 9.33 -6.74 -23.83
CA GLY A 422 9.31 -5.70 -22.82
C GLY A 422 9.17 -4.32 -23.45
N GLY A 423 8.16 -3.55 -23.02
CA GLY A 423 7.88 -2.22 -23.56
C GLY A 423 7.26 -1.28 -22.53
N GLN A 424 7.23 0.02 -22.84
CA GLN A 424 6.65 1.03 -21.95
C GLN A 424 5.22 1.37 -22.36
N ILE A 425 4.29 1.27 -21.40
CA ILE A 425 2.91 1.75 -21.56
C ILE A 425 2.61 2.87 -20.58
N VAL A 426 1.68 3.74 -20.97
CA VAL A 426 1.06 4.73 -20.10
C VAL A 426 -0.32 4.18 -19.72
N ASP A 427 -0.53 3.98 -18.43
CA ASP A 427 -1.73 3.38 -17.84
C ASP A 427 -2.01 4.14 -16.53
N ASP A 428 -3.23 4.63 -16.35
CA ASP A 428 -3.64 5.51 -15.23
C ASP A 428 -2.72 6.74 -15.00
N ASP A 429 -2.30 7.41 -16.09
CA ASP A 429 -1.32 8.53 -16.09
C ASP A 429 0.09 8.19 -15.56
N PHE A 430 0.35 6.92 -15.26
CA PHE A 430 1.64 6.42 -14.83
C PHE A 430 2.35 5.64 -15.94
N LEU A 431 3.67 5.65 -15.88
CA LEU A 431 4.50 4.88 -16.79
C LEU A 431 4.71 3.48 -16.21
N HIS A 432 4.26 2.47 -16.93
CA HIS A 432 4.40 1.06 -16.58
C HIS A 432 5.28 0.32 -17.58
N ALA A 433 5.94 -0.74 -17.11
CA ALA A 433 6.59 -1.72 -17.95
C ALA A 433 5.59 -2.84 -18.22
N LEU A 434 5.21 -2.99 -19.49
CA LEU A 434 4.41 -4.09 -19.99
C LEU A 434 5.35 -5.18 -20.50
N ARG A 435 5.09 -6.43 -20.09
CA ARG A 435 5.86 -7.59 -20.52
C ARG A 435 4.95 -8.71 -21.01
N VAL A 436 5.47 -9.49 -21.95
CA VAL A 436 4.91 -10.78 -22.37
C VAL A 436 5.82 -11.87 -21.84
N TYR A 437 5.28 -12.74 -21.00
CA TYR A 437 5.99 -13.90 -20.48
C TYR A 437 5.42 -15.18 -21.08
N ARG A 438 6.31 -16.14 -21.34
CA ARG A 438 5.95 -17.51 -21.66
C ARG A 438 6.59 -18.46 -20.66
N ASP A 439 5.78 -19.27 -20.01
CA ASP A 439 6.28 -20.33 -19.14
C ASP A 439 6.86 -21.47 -19.98
N ASN A 440 8.13 -21.81 -19.75
CA ASN A 440 8.86 -22.81 -20.52
C ASN A 440 8.36 -24.25 -20.28
N VAL A 441 7.69 -24.49 -19.15
CA VAL A 441 7.23 -25.82 -18.76
C VAL A 441 5.81 -26.10 -19.24
N SER A 442 4.86 -25.20 -18.95
CA SER A 442 3.45 -25.33 -19.33
C SER A 442 3.12 -24.72 -20.69
N GLY A 443 3.98 -23.85 -21.22
CA GLY A 443 3.73 -23.09 -22.44
C GLY A 443 2.71 -21.97 -22.27
N ALA A 444 2.23 -21.69 -21.04
CA ALA A 444 1.28 -20.63 -20.79
C ALA A 444 1.89 -19.26 -21.10
N VAL A 445 1.09 -18.39 -21.73
CA VAL A 445 1.49 -17.03 -22.09
C VAL A 445 0.66 -16.04 -21.28
N ARG A 446 1.34 -15.06 -20.68
CA ARG A 446 0.70 -14.00 -19.90
C ARG A 446 1.28 -12.63 -20.18
N LEU A 447 0.44 -11.63 -19.95
CA LEU A 447 0.83 -10.22 -19.88
C LEU A 447 1.05 -9.83 -18.42
N GLN A 448 2.01 -8.95 -18.18
CA GLN A 448 2.20 -8.30 -16.88
C GLN A 448 2.49 -6.82 -17.07
N ALA A 449 1.72 -5.96 -16.41
CA ALA A 449 2.09 -4.57 -16.19
C ALA A 449 2.71 -4.42 -14.80
N SER A 450 3.80 -3.69 -14.72
CA SER A 450 4.49 -3.39 -13.46
C SER A 450 4.92 -1.92 -13.41
N VAL A 451 5.10 -1.38 -12.21
CA VAL A 451 5.60 -0.02 -12.03
C VAL A 451 7.00 0.11 -12.64
N HIS A 452 7.20 1.10 -13.51
CA HIS A 452 8.45 1.23 -14.27
C HIS A 452 9.57 1.95 -13.49
N LYS A 453 9.21 2.95 -12.66
CA LYS A 453 10.14 3.84 -11.95
C LYS A 453 9.64 4.16 -10.55
N GLY A 454 10.52 4.69 -9.71
CA GLY A 454 10.22 5.04 -8.32
C GLY A 454 10.47 3.89 -7.36
N GLU A 455 10.05 4.07 -6.11
CA GLU A 455 10.30 3.13 -5.00
C GLU A 455 9.60 1.78 -5.21
N MET A 456 8.42 1.79 -5.83
CA MET A 456 7.66 0.59 -6.17
C MET A 456 8.10 -0.06 -7.49
N LYS A 457 9.25 0.30 -8.06
CA LYS A 457 9.73 -0.26 -9.34
C LYS A 457 9.69 -1.79 -9.31
N ARG A 458 9.14 -2.40 -10.37
CA ARG A 458 8.88 -3.85 -10.54
C ARG A 458 7.69 -4.41 -9.78
N MET A 459 7.00 -3.63 -8.94
CA MET A 459 5.74 -4.06 -8.34
C MET A 459 4.73 -4.42 -9.45
N PRO A 460 4.13 -5.63 -9.43
CA PRO A 460 3.04 -5.97 -10.34
C PRO A 460 1.83 -5.07 -10.10
N VAL A 461 1.26 -4.53 -11.18
CA VAL A 461 0.02 -3.75 -11.14
C VAL A 461 -1.15 -4.62 -11.57
N TRP A 462 -0.97 -5.37 -12.66
CA TRP A 462 -1.89 -6.39 -13.09
C TRP A 462 -1.20 -7.47 -13.91
N THR A 463 -1.79 -8.67 -13.96
CA THR A 463 -1.42 -9.73 -14.89
C THR A 463 -2.65 -10.28 -15.59
N ALA A 464 -2.49 -10.84 -16.78
CA ALA A 464 -3.59 -11.44 -17.54
C ALA A 464 -3.07 -12.61 -18.38
N PHE A 465 -3.76 -13.75 -18.32
CA PHE A 465 -3.40 -14.94 -19.09
C PHE A 465 -4.05 -14.89 -20.47
N ILE A 466 -3.23 -15.04 -21.52
CA ILE A 466 -3.67 -14.83 -22.90
C ILE A 466 -3.45 -16.07 -23.80
N THR A 467 -2.96 -17.18 -23.24
CA THR A 467 -2.68 -18.44 -23.96
C THR A 467 -3.80 -18.88 -24.92
N ARG A 468 -5.06 -18.85 -24.45
CA ARG A 468 -6.22 -19.25 -25.26
C ARG A 468 -6.68 -18.14 -26.20
N SER A 469 -6.51 -16.91 -25.75
CA SER A 469 -7.00 -15.69 -26.37
C SER A 469 -6.23 -15.29 -27.62
N ILE A 470 -4.91 -15.53 -27.65
CA ILE A 470 -4.04 -15.22 -28.79
C ILE A 470 -4.54 -15.88 -30.08
N LYS A 471 -5.14 -17.07 -29.98
CA LYS A 471 -5.68 -17.81 -31.13
C LYS A 471 -7.01 -17.28 -31.64
N SER A 472 -7.68 -16.40 -30.88
CA SER A 472 -8.98 -15.87 -31.24
C SER A 472 -8.86 -14.75 -32.28
N ARG A 473 -9.58 -14.89 -33.40
CA ARG A 473 -9.57 -13.88 -34.46
C ARG A 473 -10.15 -12.56 -33.94
N GLY A 474 -9.41 -11.48 -34.15
CA GLY A 474 -9.85 -10.13 -33.74
C GLY A 474 -9.79 -9.87 -32.24
N TRP A 475 -9.16 -10.75 -31.46
CA TRP A 475 -8.83 -10.50 -30.05
C TRP A 475 -7.97 -9.25 -29.88
N ILE A 476 -7.00 -9.05 -30.76
CA ILE A 476 -6.07 -7.93 -30.75
C ILE A 476 -6.23 -7.10 -32.03
N ARG A 477 -6.18 -5.77 -31.89
CA ARG A 477 -6.16 -4.86 -33.04
C ARG A 477 -5.42 -3.57 -32.69
N ARG A 478 -4.73 -3.01 -33.68
CA ARG A 478 -4.07 -1.70 -33.54
C ARG A 478 -5.04 -0.59 -33.91
N LEU A 479 -5.25 0.37 -33.00
CA LEU A 479 -6.08 1.55 -33.25
C LEU A 479 -5.29 2.69 -33.90
N ASN A 480 -4.08 2.92 -33.44
CA ASN A 480 -3.18 3.95 -33.96
C ASN A 480 -1.71 3.53 -33.73
N PRO A 481 -0.69 4.28 -34.19
CA PRO A 481 0.71 3.85 -34.10
C PRO A 481 1.21 3.53 -32.68
N LYS A 482 0.53 4.00 -31.63
CA LYS A 482 0.92 3.78 -30.23
C LYS A 482 -0.11 3.01 -29.42
N THR A 483 -1.29 2.74 -29.96
CA THR A 483 -2.42 2.21 -29.18
C THR A 483 -2.87 0.87 -29.75
N VAL A 484 -2.85 -0.13 -28.89
CA VAL A 484 -3.34 -1.48 -29.16
C VAL A 484 -4.56 -1.73 -28.28
N VAL A 485 -5.54 -2.44 -28.83
CA VAL A 485 -6.76 -2.81 -28.13
C VAL A 485 -6.88 -4.32 -28.08
N LEU A 486 -7.27 -4.82 -26.91
CA LEU A 486 -7.47 -6.23 -26.59
C LEU A 486 -8.93 -6.45 -26.16
N ARG A 487 -9.59 -7.46 -26.72
CA ARG A 487 -10.91 -7.91 -26.27
C ARG A 487 -10.76 -8.92 -25.15
N ASP A 488 -11.82 -9.13 -24.36
CA ASP A 488 -11.98 -10.25 -23.41
C ASP A 488 -10.75 -10.53 -22.50
N LEU A 489 -10.03 -9.47 -22.10
CA LEU A 489 -8.80 -9.58 -21.31
C LEU A 489 -9.11 -9.62 -19.82
N HIS A 490 -9.07 -10.81 -19.23
CA HIS A 490 -9.23 -10.98 -17.79
C HIS A 490 -7.96 -10.56 -17.04
N ARG A 491 -7.97 -9.32 -16.49
CA ARG A 491 -6.87 -8.77 -15.68
C ARG A 491 -7.09 -9.08 -14.20
N VAL A 492 -6.08 -9.68 -13.57
CA VAL A 492 -5.95 -9.74 -12.11
C VAL A 492 -5.22 -8.50 -11.66
N ILE A 493 -5.86 -7.68 -10.82
CA ILE A 493 -5.35 -6.37 -10.39
C ILE A 493 -4.75 -6.49 -8.98
N PHE A 494 -3.53 -5.97 -8.80
CA PHE A 494 -2.73 -6.09 -7.57
C PHE A 494 -2.46 -4.74 -6.88
N THR A 495 -3.26 -3.72 -7.18
CA THR A 495 -3.04 -2.36 -6.70
C THR A 495 -4.31 -1.79 -6.06
N PHE A 496 -4.19 -0.58 -5.51
CA PHE A 496 -5.24 0.16 -4.83
C PHE A 496 -6.56 0.20 -5.64
N PRO A 497 -7.72 0.18 -4.96
CA PRO A 497 -9.04 0.03 -5.58
C PRO A 497 -9.44 1.19 -6.50
N ASN A 498 -8.70 2.30 -6.50
CA ASN A 498 -8.93 3.44 -7.41
C ASN A 498 -8.29 3.25 -8.80
N TYR A 499 -7.48 2.22 -9.00
CA TYR A 499 -6.91 1.93 -10.31
C TYR A 499 -8.00 1.47 -11.29
N ASN A 500 -8.17 2.23 -12.37
CA ASN A 500 -9.13 1.93 -13.42
C ASN A 500 -8.39 1.66 -14.73
N PRO A 501 -8.32 0.39 -15.19
CA PRO A 501 -7.67 0.08 -16.44
C PRO A 501 -8.36 0.80 -17.61
N PRO A 502 -7.61 1.44 -18.53
CA PRO A 502 -8.20 2.17 -19.63
C PRO A 502 -8.93 1.22 -20.57
N MET A 503 -10.21 1.51 -20.80
CA MET A 503 -11.11 0.73 -21.63
C MET A 503 -11.81 1.61 -22.66
N THR A 504 -12.17 1.01 -23.80
CA THR A 504 -13.07 1.65 -24.76
C THR A 504 -14.50 1.66 -24.21
N PRO A 505 -15.42 2.48 -24.76
CA PRO A 505 -16.84 2.41 -24.40
C PRO A 505 -17.50 1.05 -24.61
N LYS A 506 -16.86 0.17 -25.40
CA LYS A 506 -17.31 -1.21 -25.66
C LYS A 506 -16.73 -2.23 -24.66
N GLY A 507 -15.97 -1.78 -23.67
CA GLY A 507 -15.28 -2.64 -22.69
C GLY A 507 -14.00 -3.29 -23.22
N GLU A 508 -13.49 -2.87 -24.39
CA GLU A 508 -12.21 -3.41 -24.89
C GLU A 508 -11.04 -2.74 -24.15
N HIS A 509 -10.03 -3.50 -23.77
CA HIS A 509 -8.89 -3.02 -23.01
C HIS A 509 -7.91 -2.26 -23.89
N ILE A 510 -7.46 -1.10 -23.43
CA ILE A 510 -6.53 -0.24 -24.15
C ILE A 510 -5.12 -0.45 -23.57
N LEU A 511 -4.14 -0.62 -24.46
CA LEU A 511 -2.72 -0.55 -24.17
C LEU A 511 -2.14 0.63 -24.95
N MET A 512 -1.82 1.71 -24.23
CA MET A 512 -1.24 2.92 -24.81
C MET A 512 0.28 2.89 -24.62
N PHE A 513 1.01 2.53 -25.66
CA PHE A 513 2.47 2.51 -25.64
C PHE A 513 3.05 3.92 -25.69
N LYS A 514 4.17 4.12 -25.01
CA LYS A 514 4.90 5.40 -25.07
C LYS A 514 5.46 5.66 -26.47
N ASN A 515 5.98 4.61 -27.09
CA ASN A 515 6.66 4.66 -28.38
C ASN A 515 5.97 3.79 -29.44
N ARG A 516 6.07 4.20 -30.70
CA ARG A 516 5.54 3.43 -31.84
C ARG A 516 6.27 2.09 -32.02
N SER A 517 7.57 2.06 -31.74
CA SER A 517 8.41 0.86 -31.79
C SER A 517 7.89 -0.22 -30.85
N ASP A 518 7.57 0.14 -29.62
CA ASP A 518 7.11 -0.80 -28.60
C ASP A 518 5.74 -1.38 -28.97
N ALA A 519 4.84 -0.54 -29.49
CA ALA A 519 3.55 -0.99 -30.00
C ALA A 519 3.70 -1.95 -31.20
N GLN A 520 4.68 -1.71 -32.07
CA GLN A 520 4.97 -2.60 -33.20
C GLN A 520 5.56 -3.92 -32.72
N GLY A 521 6.61 -3.87 -31.89
CA GLY A 521 7.25 -5.05 -31.33
C GLY A 521 6.27 -5.92 -30.54
N PHE A 522 5.34 -5.31 -29.79
CA PHE A 522 4.28 -6.05 -29.12
C PHE A 522 3.38 -6.81 -30.10
N MET A 523 2.94 -6.15 -31.19
CA MET A 523 2.10 -6.80 -32.20
C MET A 523 2.85 -7.93 -32.91
N ASP A 524 4.13 -7.75 -33.19
CA ASP A 524 4.98 -8.74 -33.84
C ASP A 524 5.18 -9.97 -32.93
N THR A 525 5.51 -9.75 -31.65
CA THR A 525 5.62 -10.84 -30.65
C THR A 525 4.30 -11.62 -30.50
N ILE A 526 3.16 -10.93 -30.47
CA ILE A 526 1.85 -11.62 -30.38
C ILE A 526 1.54 -12.41 -31.65
N ALA A 527 1.94 -11.92 -32.84
CA ALA A 527 1.77 -12.62 -34.11
C ALA A 527 2.67 -13.87 -34.22
N GLU A 528 3.87 -13.84 -33.63
CA GLU A 528 4.76 -15.01 -33.55
C GLU A 528 4.21 -16.09 -32.60
N LEU A 529 3.38 -15.71 -31.64
CA LEU A 529 2.75 -16.61 -30.66
C LEU A 529 1.41 -17.20 -31.12
N SER A 530 0.78 -16.63 -32.16
CA SER A 530 -0.51 -17.05 -32.71
C SER A 530 -0.37 -18.10 -33.79
#